data_AF-A0A2E0YXZ6-F1
#
_entry.id   AF-A0A2E0YXZ6-F1
#
_cell.length_a   1.000
_cell.length_b   1.000
_cell.length_c   1.000
_cell.angle_alpha   90.00
_cell.angle_beta   90.00
_cell.angle_gamma   90.00
#
_symmetry.space_group_name_H-M   'P 1'
#
loop_
_entity.id
_entity.type
_entity.pdbx_description
1 polymer ?
#
loop_
_entity_poly.entity_id
_entity_poly.type
_entity_poly.pdbx_seq_one_letter_code
_entity_poly.pdbx_strand_id
1 'polypeptide(L)'
;MSTHRIIVYQYGKVGSTSITAALNGLRGVEAHQCHFLGEQAFADTLRRLVNPELSDYFFEHGSGQLLQNLRVYRYFQRREIDADPVTVLTLAREPFDWFRSAIAQDIGEHLAALRRMLEVRDAAPASEAEVVTEGVPLLLGRLLEAVQHFGSVDAMCEGARYPELRSGLDHADLADFRAFMFFVNTFLRPHLWYQSHFEPAIGVSLSALQPLASGALCARQAWGGVYLVRYESLQQGFRAMLEDIGLPADAKLPQRNLGAHKPLAAELAAAFRSQAAARLEAVCHSRDTRALGYPAPV
;
A
#
# COMPACT_ATOMS: atom_id res chain seq x y z
N MET A 1 17.51 -30.58 6.19
CA MET A 1 18.05 -29.21 6.02
C MET A 1 16.96 -28.27 6.51
N SER A 2 17.26 -27.36 7.44
CA SER A 2 16.29 -26.35 7.87
C SER A 2 16.02 -25.39 6.70
N THR A 3 14.75 -25.01 6.53
CA THR A 3 14.32 -24.09 5.48
C THR A 3 14.09 -22.73 6.09
N HIS A 4 14.75 -21.69 5.60
CA HIS A 4 14.52 -20.32 6.04
C HIS A 4 13.22 -19.79 5.43
N ARG A 5 12.23 -19.49 6.27
CA ARG A 5 10.94 -18.96 5.79
C ARG A 5 10.94 -17.44 5.77
N ILE A 6 10.51 -16.85 4.66
CA ILE A 6 10.44 -15.39 4.51
C ILE A 6 9.03 -14.97 4.15
N ILE A 7 8.43 -14.11 4.97
CA ILE A 7 7.11 -13.55 4.76
C ILE A 7 7.27 -12.12 4.24
N VAL A 8 6.89 -11.88 2.99
CA VAL A 8 6.81 -10.56 2.40
C VAL A 8 5.42 -9.97 2.69
N TYR A 9 5.34 -9.09 3.69
CA TYR A 9 4.09 -8.49 4.15
C TYR A 9 4.07 -6.98 3.90
N GLN A 10 3.23 -6.54 2.97
CA GLN A 10 3.22 -5.16 2.47
C GLN A 10 1.80 -4.72 2.10
N TYR A 11 1.56 -3.41 2.05
CA TYR A 11 0.28 -2.80 1.66
C TYR A 11 -0.03 -2.85 0.15
N GLY A 12 0.75 -3.62 -0.61
CA GLY A 12 0.60 -3.82 -2.06
C GLY A 12 1.41 -2.83 -2.90
N LYS A 13 1.47 -3.09 -4.21
CA LYS A 13 2.07 -2.20 -5.24
C LYS A 13 3.53 -1.79 -5.01
N VAL A 14 4.31 -2.64 -4.33
CA VAL A 14 5.74 -2.41 -4.01
C VAL A 14 6.66 -3.58 -4.42
N GLY A 15 6.22 -4.41 -5.37
CA GLY A 15 7.09 -5.40 -6.02
C GLY A 15 7.20 -6.76 -5.32
N SER A 16 6.28 -7.10 -4.40
CA SER A 16 6.26 -8.40 -3.69
C SER A 16 6.43 -9.60 -4.60
N THR A 17 5.75 -9.67 -5.75
CA THR A 17 5.85 -10.83 -6.65
C THR A 17 7.29 -11.03 -7.12
N SER A 18 7.99 -9.95 -7.50
CA SER A 18 9.38 -9.99 -7.93
C SER A 18 10.32 -10.39 -6.79
N ILE A 19 10.09 -9.86 -5.59
CA ILE A 19 10.91 -10.14 -4.40
C ILE A 19 10.73 -11.59 -3.96
N THR A 20 9.49 -12.05 -3.84
CA THR A 20 9.16 -13.44 -3.50
C THR A 20 9.72 -14.42 -4.53
N ALA A 21 9.66 -14.09 -5.83
CA ALA A 21 10.28 -14.91 -6.87
C ALA A 21 11.82 -14.97 -6.73
N ALA A 22 12.47 -13.84 -6.48
CA ALA A 22 13.92 -13.78 -6.26
C ALA A 22 14.34 -14.59 -5.02
N LEU A 23 13.61 -14.47 -3.91
CA LEU A 23 13.87 -15.21 -2.68
C LEU A 23 13.68 -16.72 -2.84
N ASN A 24 12.61 -17.15 -3.53
CA ASN A 24 12.38 -18.57 -3.83
C ASN A 24 13.42 -19.17 -4.80
N GLY A 25 14.22 -18.34 -5.48
CA GLY A 25 15.37 -18.79 -6.26
C GLY A 25 16.58 -19.19 -5.41
N LEU A 26 16.60 -18.85 -4.11
CA LEU A 26 17.69 -19.17 -3.21
C LEU A 26 17.54 -20.56 -2.61
N ARG A 27 18.65 -21.30 -2.54
CA ARG A 27 18.66 -22.64 -1.95
C ARG A 27 18.32 -22.57 -0.46
N GLY A 28 17.34 -23.38 -0.03
CA GLY A 28 16.96 -23.48 1.38
C GLY A 28 16.08 -22.33 1.87
N VAL A 29 15.49 -21.54 0.96
CA VAL A 29 14.57 -20.45 1.28
C VAL A 29 13.17 -20.80 0.77
N GLU A 30 12.16 -20.52 1.60
CA GLU A 30 10.76 -20.56 1.21
C GLU A 30 10.13 -19.19 1.50
N ALA A 31 9.80 -18.45 0.44
CA ALA A 31 9.26 -17.12 0.53
C ALA A 31 7.78 -17.08 0.13
N HIS A 32 6.98 -16.36 0.92
CA HIS A 32 5.57 -16.14 0.67
C HIS A 32 5.24 -14.65 0.71
N GLN A 33 4.45 -14.19 -0.25
CA GLN A 33 3.82 -12.88 -0.15
C GLN A 33 2.43 -13.01 0.49
N CYS A 34 2.04 -11.98 1.23
CA CYS A 34 0.69 -11.84 1.76
C CYS A 34 0.25 -10.36 1.76
N HIS A 35 -1.07 -10.16 1.75
CA HIS A 35 -1.70 -8.84 1.67
C HIS A 35 -2.39 -8.43 2.97
N PHE A 36 -2.71 -9.40 3.83
CA PHE A 36 -3.24 -9.19 5.17
C PHE A 36 -2.78 -10.33 6.08
N LEU A 37 -2.57 -10.02 7.35
CA LEU A 37 -2.24 -10.95 8.43
C LEU A 37 -2.93 -10.47 9.72
N GLY A 38 -3.08 -11.37 10.69
CA GLY A 38 -3.75 -11.08 11.95
C GLY A 38 -5.25 -11.34 11.91
N GLU A 39 -5.80 -11.78 13.03
CA GLU A 39 -7.21 -12.22 13.16
C GLU A 39 -8.20 -11.15 12.72
N GLN A 40 -7.97 -9.90 13.13
CA GLN A 40 -8.82 -8.78 12.77
C GLN A 40 -8.87 -8.56 11.25
N ALA A 41 -7.72 -8.63 10.58
CA ALA A 41 -7.66 -8.44 9.14
C ALA A 41 -8.36 -9.59 8.37
N PHE A 42 -8.30 -10.84 8.88
CA PHE A 42 -9.09 -11.93 8.33
C PHE A 42 -10.59 -11.70 8.51
N ALA A 43 -11.02 -11.27 9.69
CA ALA A 43 -12.43 -10.97 9.97
C ALA A 43 -12.95 -9.84 9.06
N ASP A 44 -12.17 -8.79 8.86
CA ASP A 44 -12.52 -7.66 8.01
C ASP A 44 -12.57 -8.06 6.52
N THR A 45 -11.61 -8.86 6.05
CA THR A 45 -11.63 -9.39 4.69
C THR A 45 -12.85 -10.30 4.48
N LEU A 46 -13.16 -11.20 5.41
CA LEU A 46 -14.35 -12.06 5.30
C LEU A 46 -15.63 -11.22 5.25
N ARG A 47 -15.77 -10.23 6.14
CA ARG A 47 -16.92 -9.31 6.15
C ARG A 47 -17.06 -8.57 4.82
N ARG A 48 -15.94 -8.16 4.22
CA ARG A 48 -15.93 -7.52 2.90
C ARG A 48 -16.34 -8.48 1.79
N LEU A 49 -15.84 -9.71 1.79
CA LEU A 49 -16.10 -10.70 0.74
C LEU A 49 -17.55 -11.19 0.73
N VAL A 50 -18.25 -11.14 1.86
CA VAL A 50 -19.69 -11.48 1.92
C VAL A 50 -20.61 -10.28 1.65
N ASN A 51 -20.07 -9.08 1.40
CA ASN A 51 -20.88 -7.92 1.06
C ASN A 51 -21.35 -8.01 -0.41
N PRO A 52 -22.66 -8.06 -0.69
CA PRO A 52 -23.19 -8.13 -2.07
C PRO A 52 -22.94 -6.87 -2.90
N GLU A 53 -22.56 -5.74 -2.27
CA GLU A 53 -22.22 -4.50 -2.99
C GLU A 53 -20.76 -4.48 -3.49
N LEU A 54 -19.95 -5.49 -3.15
CA LEU A 54 -18.58 -5.59 -3.62
C LEU A 54 -18.56 -5.97 -5.11
N SER A 55 -17.73 -5.32 -5.92
CA SER A 55 -17.59 -5.70 -7.33
C SER A 55 -16.95 -7.09 -7.48
N ASP A 56 -17.34 -7.81 -8.54
CA ASP A 56 -16.82 -9.15 -8.87
C ASP A 56 -15.29 -9.15 -8.93
N TYR A 57 -14.69 -8.11 -9.52
CA TYR A 57 -13.24 -7.94 -9.56
C TYR A 57 -12.59 -8.00 -8.16
N PHE A 58 -13.12 -7.24 -7.20
CA PHE A 58 -12.57 -7.22 -5.84
C PHE A 58 -12.92 -8.47 -5.05
N PHE A 59 -14.06 -9.11 -5.33
CA PHE A 59 -14.42 -10.40 -4.76
C PHE A 59 -13.43 -11.48 -5.17
N GLU A 60 -13.23 -11.68 -6.49
CA GLU A 60 -12.32 -12.69 -7.03
C GLU A 60 -10.87 -12.45 -6.57
N HIS A 61 -10.43 -11.18 -6.57
CA HIS A 61 -9.10 -10.82 -6.10
C HIS A 61 -8.90 -11.14 -4.60
N GLY A 62 -9.88 -10.83 -3.76
CA GLY A 62 -9.78 -11.05 -2.32
C GLY A 62 -9.97 -12.52 -1.92
N SER A 63 -10.90 -13.23 -2.57
CA SER A 63 -11.17 -14.65 -2.30
C SER A 63 -9.97 -15.53 -2.66
N GLY A 64 -9.32 -15.27 -3.80
CA GLY A 64 -8.10 -15.95 -4.21
C GLY A 64 -6.94 -15.78 -3.24
N GLN A 65 -6.89 -14.67 -2.51
CA GLN A 65 -5.83 -14.39 -1.52
C GLN A 65 -6.09 -15.01 -0.15
N LEU A 66 -7.33 -15.36 0.17
CA LEU A 66 -7.74 -15.76 1.52
C LEU A 66 -7.01 -17.02 2.00
N LEU A 67 -7.03 -18.08 1.20
CA LEU A 67 -6.41 -19.35 1.59
C LEU A 67 -4.88 -19.22 1.67
N GLN A 68 -4.27 -18.47 0.75
CA GLN A 68 -2.84 -18.22 0.77
C GLN A 68 -2.43 -17.46 2.03
N ASN A 69 -3.11 -16.34 2.34
CA ASN A 69 -2.81 -15.55 3.52
C ASN A 69 -3.04 -16.36 4.81
N LEU A 70 -4.07 -17.21 4.86
CA LEU A 70 -4.32 -18.08 6.00
C LEU A 70 -3.16 -19.05 6.26
N ARG A 71 -2.60 -19.64 5.20
CA ARG A 71 -1.40 -20.50 5.29
C ARG A 71 -0.20 -19.72 5.81
N VAL A 72 0.04 -18.53 5.27
CA VAL A 72 1.14 -17.66 5.71
C VAL A 72 0.98 -17.26 7.17
N TYR A 73 -0.23 -16.89 7.59
CA TYR A 73 -0.51 -16.53 8.97
C TYR A 73 -0.32 -17.72 9.92
N ARG A 74 -0.76 -18.92 9.52
CA ARG A 74 -0.47 -20.14 10.27
C ARG A 74 1.04 -20.38 10.41
N TYR A 75 1.82 -20.18 9.36
CA TYR A 75 3.29 -20.30 9.45
C TYR A 75 3.87 -19.28 10.41
N PHE A 76 3.44 -18.02 10.32
CA PHE A 76 3.85 -17.00 11.28
C PHE A 76 3.51 -17.40 12.71
N GLN A 77 2.31 -17.91 12.99
CA GLN A 77 1.92 -18.35 14.33
C GLN A 77 2.69 -19.56 14.85
N ARG A 78 3.23 -20.39 13.96
CA ARG A 78 4.06 -21.54 14.34
C ARG A 78 5.52 -21.21 14.58
N ARG A 79 5.96 -19.95 14.40
CA ARG A 79 7.36 -19.51 14.59
C ARG A 79 7.97 -19.83 15.97
N GLU A 80 7.13 -20.02 16.99
CA GLU A 80 7.57 -20.38 18.34
C GLU A 80 7.65 -21.90 18.56
N ILE A 81 7.06 -22.68 17.66
CA ILE A 81 6.98 -24.15 17.71
C ILE A 81 7.98 -24.76 16.72
N ASP A 82 8.07 -24.20 15.53
CA ASP A 82 8.93 -24.67 14.46
C ASP A 82 10.36 -24.15 14.68
N ALA A 83 11.36 -25.01 14.50
CA ALA A 83 12.78 -24.64 14.65
C ALA A 83 13.33 -23.86 13.44
N ASP A 84 12.52 -23.72 12.38
CA ASP A 84 12.90 -23.00 11.16
C ASP A 84 12.86 -21.48 11.40
N PRO A 85 13.92 -20.72 11.04
CA PRO A 85 13.94 -19.28 11.21
C PRO A 85 12.89 -18.61 10.33
N VAL A 86 12.20 -17.62 10.90
CA VAL A 86 11.20 -16.81 10.19
C VAL A 86 11.67 -15.38 10.06
N THR A 87 11.74 -14.88 8.83
CA THR A 87 11.97 -13.47 8.53
C THR A 87 10.70 -12.83 8.01
N VAL A 88 10.32 -11.66 8.52
CA VAL A 88 9.28 -10.83 7.94
C VAL A 88 9.94 -9.67 7.21
N LEU A 89 9.68 -9.52 5.91
CA LEU A 89 10.10 -8.38 5.10
C LEU A 89 8.88 -7.52 4.79
N THR A 90 8.93 -6.25 5.18
CA THR A 90 7.98 -5.23 4.74
C THR A 90 8.66 -4.18 3.89
N LEU A 91 7.88 -3.48 3.08
CA LEU A 91 8.37 -2.44 2.20
C LEU A 91 7.63 -1.15 2.45
N ALA A 92 8.36 -0.05 2.38
CA ALA A 92 7.80 1.28 2.31
C ALA A 92 8.09 1.88 0.95
N ARG A 93 7.25 2.81 0.50
CA ARG A 93 7.42 3.58 -0.73
C ARG A 93 6.98 5.00 -0.44
N GLU A 94 7.54 5.97 -1.17
CA GLU A 94 7.07 7.34 -1.11
C GLU A 94 5.53 7.37 -1.28
N PRO A 95 4.79 7.94 -0.32
CA PRO A 95 3.34 7.77 -0.21
C PRO A 95 2.56 8.28 -1.43
N PHE A 96 2.95 9.42 -2.01
CA PHE A 96 2.26 9.99 -3.16
C PHE A 96 2.48 9.16 -4.43
N ASP A 97 3.72 8.69 -4.65
CA ASP A 97 4.10 7.76 -5.70
C ASP A 97 3.43 6.41 -5.57
N TRP A 98 3.26 5.93 -4.34
CA TRP A 98 2.47 4.74 -4.07
C TRP A 98 1.01 4.95 -4.47
N PHE A 99 0.40 6.07 -4.06
CA PHE A 99 -0.99 6.40 -4.38
C PHE A 99 -1.20 6.49 -5.90
N ARG A 100 -0.31 7.22 -6.59
CA ARG A 100 -0.27 7.28 -8.06
C ARG A 100 -0.21 5.89 -8.68
N SER A 101 0.67 5.02 -8.17
CA SER A 101 0.82 3.66 -8.66
C SER A 101 -0.40 2.79 -8.39
N ALA A 102 -1.12 3.02 -7.29
CA ALA A 102 -2.35 2.31 -6.96
C ALA A 102 -3.47 2.69 -7.94
N ILE A 103 -3.70 3.99 -8.15
CA ILE A 103 -4.69 4.51 -9.10
C ILE A 103 -4.38 4.02 -10.52
N ALA A 104 -3.12 4.11 -10.95
CA ALA A 104 -2.74 3.73 -12.31
C ALA A 104 -2.88 2.23 -12.60
N GLN A 105 -2.80 1.37 -11.59
CA GLN A 105 -2.97 -0.06 -11.81
C GLN A 105 -4.42 -0.46 -12.02
N ASP A 106 -5.34 0.19 -11.31
CA ASP A 106 -6.74 -0.20 -11.24
C ASP A 106 -7.65 0.88 -11.88
N ILE A 107 -7.09 1.70 -12.80
CA ILE A 107 -7.77 2.87 -13.38
C ILE A 107 -9.07 2.52 -14.09
N GLY A 108 -9.13 1.38 -14.78
CA GLY A 108 -10.37 0.92 -15.44
C GLY A 108 -11.52 0.75 -14.46
N GLU A 109 -11.24 0.20 -13.27
CA GLU A 109 -12.23 0.03 -12.19
C GLU A 109 -12.63 1.36 -11.54
N HIS A 110 -11.84 2.42 -11.75
CA HIS A 110 -12.09 3.75 -11.19
C HIS A 110 -12.87 4.66 -12.14
N LEU A 111 -13.00 4.31 -13.42
CA LEU A 111 -13.67 5.16 -14.42
C LEU A 111 -15.11 5.50 -14.05
N ALA A 112 -15.90 4.53 -13.58
CA ALA A 112 -17.30 4.77 -13.17
C ALA A 112 -17.41 5.68 -11.93
N ALA A 113 -16.43 5.62 -11.02
CA ALA A 113 -16.36 6.53 -9.88
C ALA A 113 -16.01 7.95 -10.33
N LEU A 114 -14.95 8.10 -11.14
CA LEU A 114 -14.50 9.39 -11.66
C LEU A 114 -15.56 10.07 -12.53
N ARG A 115 -16.25 9.30 -13.39
CA ARG A 115 -17.35 9.80 -14.22
C ARG A 115 -18.48 10.38 -13.37
N ARG A 116 -18.90 9.67 -12.32
CA ARG A 116 -19.91 10.19 -11.38
C ARG A 116 -19.48 11.48 -10.69
N MET A 117 -18.20 11.63 -10.35
CA MET A 117 -17.68 12.87 -9.76
C MET A 117 -17.77 14.06 -10.74
N LEU A 118 -17.60 13.80 -12.04
CA LEU A 118 -17.72 14.81 -13.10
C LEU A 118 -19.18 15.16 -13.41
N GLU A 119 -20.07 14.17 -13.47
CA GLU A 119 -21.50 14.36 -13.76
C GLU A 119 -22.18 15.28 -12.75
N VAL A 120 -21.78 15.21 -11.47
CA VAL A 120 -22.31 16.09 -10.42
C VAL A 120 -21.92 17.56 -10.62
N ARG A 121 -20.92 17.84 -11.47
CA ARG A 121 -20.51 19.20 -11.87
C ARG A 121 -21.03 19.59 -13.26
N ASP A 122 -22.08 18.91 -13.74
CA ASP A 122 -22.65 19.08 -15.08
C ASP A 122 -21.63 18.84 -16.22
N ALA A 123 -20.54 18.11 -15.95
CA ALA A 123 -19.60 17.69 -16.98
C ALA A 123 -20.06 16.36 -17.60
N ALA A 124 -19.98 16.27 -18.93
CA ALA A 124 -20.41 15.12 -19.71
C ALA A 124 -19.24 14.59 -20.56
N PRO A 125 -18.27 13.86 -19.96
CA PRO A 125 -17.09 13.41 -20.68
C PRO A 125 -17.46 12.39 -21.76
N ALA A 126 -17.01 12.65 -22.98
CA ALA A 126 -17.29 11.87 -24.19
C ALA A 126 -16.43 10.61 -24.30
N SER A 127 -15.33 10.52 -23.56
CA SER A 127 -14.39 9.38 -23.60
C SER A 127 -13.82 9.02 -22.22
N GLU A 128 -13.26 7.81 -22.09
CA GLU A 128 -12.53 7.41 -20.87
C GLU A 128 -11.27 8.27 -20.64
N ALA A 129 -10.61 8.71 -21.71
CA ALA A 129 -9.47 9.63 -21.65
C ALA A 129 -9.86 10.98 -21.03
N GLU A 130 -11.02 11.52 -21.40
CA GLU A 130 -11.57 12.74 -20.78
C GLU A 130 -11.95 12.51 -19.30
N VAL A 131 -12.56 11.36 -18.98
CA VAL A 131 -12.86 10.99 -17.58
C VAL A 131 -11.58 11.01 -16.72
N VAL A 132 -10.47 10.49 -17.22
CA VAL A 132 -9.19 10.51 -16.49
C VAL A 132 -8.60 11.92 -16.44
N THR A 133 -8.57 12.61 -17.58
CA THR A 133 -7.95 13.94 -17.71
C THR A 133 -8.60 14.98 -16.82
N GLU A 134 -9.92 14.93 -16.65
CA GLU A 134 -10.67 15.88 -15.82
C GLU A 134 -10.97 15.34 -14.42
N GLY A 135 -11.30 14.05 -14.32
CA GLY A 135 -11.73 13.42 -13.06
C GLY A 135 -10.58 13.24 -12.07
N VAL A 136 -9.38 12.90 -12.52
CA VAL A 136 -8.24 12.70 -11.61
C VAL A 136 -7.81 14.03 -10.96
N PRO A 137 -7.64 15.15 -11.69
CA PRO A 137 -7.37 16.44 -11.05
C PRO A 137 -8.47 16.88 -10.07
N LEU A 138 -9.75 16.64 -10.39
CA LEU A 138 -10.86 16.89 -9.47
C LEU A 138 -10.71 16.06 -8.17
N LEU A 139 -10.44 14.76 -8.31
CA LEU A 139 -10.20 13.89 -7.17
C LEU A 139 -9.04 14.38 -6.31
N LEU A 140 -7.90 14.74 -6.92
CA LEU A 140 -6.73 15.25 -6.20
C LEU A 140 -7.06 16.55 -5.46
N GLY A 141 -7.84 17.45 -6.07
CA GLY A 141 -8.34 18.65 -5.41
C GLY A 141 -9.19 18.35 -4.18
N ARG A 142 -10.14 17.41 -4.27
CA ARG A 142 -10.97 17.01 -3.12
C ARG A 142 -10.19 16.29 -2.02
N LEU A 143 -9.17 15.50 -2.38
CA LEU A 143 -8.27 14.91 -1.39
C LEU A 143 -7.48 16.00 -0.64
N LEU A 144 -7.02 17.04 -1.34
CA LEU A 144 -6.37 18.19 -0.72
C LEU A 144 -7.32 18.94 0.22
N GLU A 145 -8.55 19.20 -0.21
CA GLU A 145 -9.59 19.80 0.65
C GLU A 145 -9.83 18.97 1.91
N ALA A 146 -9.89 17.64 1.78
CA ALA A 146 -10.03 16.75 2.92
C ALA A 146 -8.84 16.84 3.88
N VAL A 147 -7.60 16.84 3.38
CA VAL A 147 -6.41 17.02 4.23
C VAL A 147 -6.42 18.39 4.92
N GLN A 148 -6.83 19.44 4.21
CA GLN A 148 -6.94 20.80 4.75
C GLN A 148 -8.03 20.91 5.82
N HIS A 149 -9.16 20.23 5.65
CA HIS A 149 -10.23 20.17 6.63
C HIS A 149 -9.74 19.59 7.96
N PHE A 150 -8.95 18.51 7.92
CA PHE A 150 -8.30 17.93 9.10
C PHE A 150 -7.05 18.70 9.58
N GLY A 151 -6.54 19.64 8.77
CA GLY A 151 -5.29 20.37 9.01
C GLY A 151 -4.01 19.58 8.73
N SER A 152 -4.04 18.24 8.75
CA SER A 152 -2.89 17.39 8.40
C SER A 152 -3.31 15.95 8.07
N VAL A 153 -2.42 15.20 7.41
CA VAL A 153 -2.62 13.75 7.19
C VAL A 153 -2.64 12.97 8.51
N ASP A 154 -1.82 13.36 9.49
CA ASP A 154 -1.82 12.71 10.82
C ASP A 154 -3.19 12.85 11.51
N ALA A 155 -3.74 14.07 11.55
CA ALA A 155 -5.08 14.31 12.10
C ALA A 155 -6.17 13.57 11.31
N MET A 156 -6.04 13.48 9.98
CA MET A 156 -6.97 12.73 9.13
C MET A 156 -6.90 11.20 9.36
N CYS A 157 -5.71 10.68 9.68
CA CYS A 157 -5.50 9.28 10.03
C CYS A 157 -6.19 8.92 11.35
N GLU A 158 -6.14 9.82 12.34
CA GLU A 158 -6.70 9.64 13.69
C GLU A 158 -8.21 9.96 13.78
N GLY A 159 -8.71 10.85 12.92
CA GLY A 159 -10.09 11.36 12.98
C GLY A 159 -11.16 10.42 12.43
N ALA A 160 -12.42 10.73 12.75
CA ALA A 160 -13.59 10.03 12.28
C ALA A 160 -13.94 10.48 10.84
N ARG A 161 -13.11 10.04 9.88
CA ARG A 161 -13.12 10.49 8.47
C ARG A 161 -14.50 10.56 7.83
N TYR A 162 -15.30 9.51 7.97
CA TYR A 162 -16.61 9.49 7.31
C TYR A 162 -17.56 10.58 7.85
N PRO A 163 -17.92 10.61 9.14
CA PRO A 163 -18.84 11.64 9.65
C PRO A 163 -18.27 13.06 9.53
N GLU A 164 -16.97 13.26 9.77
CA GLU A 164 -16.36 14.60 9.69
C GLU A 164 -16.40 15.15 8.26
N LEU A 165 -15.90 14.38 7.27
CA LEU A 165 -15.96 14.79 5.87
C LEU A 165 -17.40 14.90 5.35
N ARG A 166 -18.32 14.07 5.86
CA ARG A 166 -19.74 14.13 5.49
C ARG A 166 -20.42 15.41 6.01
N SER A 167 -19.89 16.01 7.06
CA SER A 167 -20.43 17.26 7.64
C SER A 167 -19.68 18.51 7.20
N GLY A 168 -18.43 18.37 6.75
CA GLY A 168 -17.49 19.48 6.57
C GLY A 168 -17.08 19.79 5.15
N LEU A 169 -17.47 18.97 4.16
CA LEU A 169 -17.17 19.21 2.74
C LEU A 169 -18.44 19.54 1.96
N ASP A 170 -18.34 20.54 1.08
CA ASP A 170 -19.46 21.00 0.23
C ASP A 170 -20.02 19.89 -0.69
N HIS A 171 -19.23 18.84 -0.94
CA HIS A 171 -19.61 17.71 -1.78
C HIS A 171 -20.03 16.46 -1.00
N ALA A 172 -20.26 16.59 0.31
CA ALA A 172 -20.62 15.47 1.15
C ALA A 172 -21.97 14.84 0.79
N ASP A 173 -22.95 15.65 0.41
CA ASP A 173 -24.31 15.23 0.07
C ASP A 173 -24.45 14.63 -1.33
N LEU A 174 -23.38 14.66 -2.11
CA LEU A 174 -23.40 14.23 -3.49
C LEU A 174 -23.38 12.70 -3.59
N ALA A 175 -24.01 12.18 -4.64
CA ALA A 175 -24.16 10.74 -4.87
C ALA A 175 -22.82 10.00 -5.00
N ASP A 176 -21.74 10.72 -5.28
CA ASP A 176 -20.37 10.23 -5.44
C ASP A 176 -19.56 10.22 -4.14
N PHE A 177 -20.09 10.71 -3.00
CA PHE A 177 -19.33 10.78 -1.75
C PHE A 177 -18.77 9.42 -1.30
N ARG A 178 -19.53 8.32 -1.47
CA ARG A 178 -19.01 6.97 -1.16
C ARG A 178 -17.83 6.59 -2.05
N ALA A 179 -17.87 6.97 -3.32
CA ALA A 179 -16.77 6.74 -4.26
C ALA A 179 -15.55 7.60 -3.89
N PHE A 180 -15.77 8.85 -3.47
CA PHE A 180 -14.71 9.68 -2.91
C PHE A 180 -14.06 9.04 -1.66
N MET A 181 -14.85 8.50 -0.73
CA MET A 181 -14.33 7.83 0.46
C MET A 181 -13.47 6.59 0.15
N PHE A 182 -13.74 5.89 -0.96
CA PHE A 182 -12.86 4.83 -1.43
C PHE A 182 -11.46 5.36 -1.78
N PHE A 183 -11.38 6.51 -2.46
CA PHE A 183 -10.11 7.13 -2.79
C PHE A 183 -9.40 7.70 -1.56
N VAL A 184 -10.14 8.26 -0.60
CA VAL A 184 -9.58 8.67 0.70
C VAL A 184 -8.89 7.50 1.40
N ASN A 185 -9.56 6.35 1.50
CA ASN A 185 -8.98 5.15 2.12
C ASN A 185 -7.78 4.58 1.34
N THR A 186 -7.76 4.77 0.02
CA THR A 186 -6.62 4.39 -0.81
C THR A 186 -5.44 5.34 -0.58
N PHE A 187 -5.68 6.65 -0.60
CA PHE A 187 -4.69 7.70 -0.32
C PHE A 187 -4.04 7.53 1.06
N LEU A 188 -4.83 7.22 2.09
CA LEU A 188 -4.33 7.08 3.46
C LEU A 188 -3.59 5.77 3.75
N ARG A 189 -3.62 4.80 2.82
CA ARG A 189 -3.07 3.47 3.07
C ARG A 189 -1.58 3.47 3.45
N PRO A 190 -0.68 4.20 2.76
CA PRO A 190 0.74 4.25 3.15
C PRO A 190 0.95 4.86 4.55
N HIS A 191 0.04 5.75 4.97
CA HIS A 191 0.11 6.45 6.25
C HIS A 191 -0.40 5.63 7.42
N LEU A 192 -1.36 4.73 7.17
CA LEU A 192 -1.99 3.90 8.19
C LEU A 192 -1.40 2.48 8.26
N TRP A 193 -0.80 1.99 7.18
CA TRP A 193 -0.43 0.58 7.03
C TRP A 193 0.28 0.02 8.25
N TYR A 194 1.29 0.74 8.74
CA TYR A 194 2.12 0.20 9.80
C TYR A 194 1.32 0.06 11.10
N GLN A 195 0.65 1.13 11.53
CA GLN A 195 -0.14 1.15 12.77
C GLN A 195 -1.38 0.27 12.72
N SER A 196 -2.10 0.24 11.59
CA SER A 196 -3.40 -0.44 11.51
C SER A 196 -3.34 -1.89 11.02
N HIS A 197 -2.22 -2.31 10.40
CA HIS A 197 -2.10 -3.65 9.83
C HIS A 197 -0.80 -4.34 10.24
N PHE A 198 0.36 -3.70 10.05
CA PHE A 198 1.65 -4.35 10.27
C PHE A 198 1.91 -4.65 11.75
N GLU A 199 1.93 -3.61 12.58
CA GLU A 199 2.23 -3.71 14.00
C GLU A 199 1.23 -4.61 14.75
N PRO A 200 -0.11 -4.50 14.55
CA PRO A 200 -1.07 -5.41 15.19
C PRO A 200 -0.86 -6.89 14.81
N ALA A 201 -0.40 -7.18 13.58
CA ALA A 201 -0.21 -8.55 13.12
C ALA A 201 1.15 -9.14 13.52
N ILE A 202 2.20 -8.32 13.50
CA ILE A 202 3.60 -8.78 13.68
C ILE A 202 4.12 -8.51 15.10
N GLY A 203 3.57 -7.52 15.80
CA GLY A 203 3.98 -7.12 17.15
C GLY A 203 5.28 -6.30 17.20
N VAL A 204 5.67 -5.68 16.08
CA VAL A 204 6.88 -4.83 16.01
C VAL A 204 6.47 -3.43 15.58
N SER A 205 6.86 -2.44 16.39
CA SER A 205 6.62 -1.02 16.14
C SER A 205 7.72 -0.40 15.26
N LEU A 206 7.40 0.70 14.54
CA LEU A 206 8.40 1.40 13.70
C LEU A 206 9.60 1.86 14.53
N SER A 207 9.35 2.34 15.76
CA SER A 207 10.40 2.81 16.66
C SER A 207 11.35 1.71 17.16
N ALA A 208 10.95 0.44 17.07
CA ALA A 208 11.80 -0.68 17.44
C ALA A 208 12.80 -1.05 16.34
N LEU A 209 12.58 -0.59 15.10
CA LEU A 209 13.46 -0.87 13.97
C LEU A 209 14.75 -0.04 14.07
N GLN A 210 15.89 -0.69 13.94
CA GLN A 210 17.22 -0.09 13.95
C GLN A 210 17.82 -0.09 12.54
N PRO A 211 18.59 0.95 12.15
CA PRO A 211 19.20 1.00 10.84
C PRO A 211 20.26 -0.08 10.64
N LEU A 212 20.23 -0.73 9.48
CA LEU A 212 21.35 -1.48 8.92
C LEU A 212 22.18 -0.54 8.04
N ALA A 213 23.50 -0.78 7.97
CA ALA A 213 24.47 0.11 7.31
C ALA A 213 24.15 0.46 5.83
N SER A 214 23.24 -0.26 5.19
CA SER A 214 22.90 -0.21 3.76
C SER A 214 21.43 0.13 3.47
N GLY A 215 20.75 0.83 4.39
CA GLY A 215 19.46 1.50 4.12
C GLY A 215 18.21 0.63 4.32
N ALA A 216 18.37 -0.58 4.88
CA ALA A 216 17.29 -1.35 5.47
C ALA A 216 17.18 -1.02 6.97
N LEU A 217 16.00 -1.24 7.55
CA LEU A 217 15.81 -1.24 9.01
C LEU A 217 15.54 -2.67 9.48
N CYS A 218 15.95 -3.00 10.70
CA CYS A 218 15.81 -4.34 11.27
C CYS A 218 15.38 -4.28 12.74
N ALA A 219 14.46 -5.16 13.14
CA ALA A 219 14.24 -5.52 14.53
C ALA A 219 14.48 -7.02 14.71
N ARG A 220 15.38 -7.36 15.63
CA ARG A 220 15.67 -8.75 15.98
C ARG A 220 14.64 -9.26 16.99
N GLN A 221 14.21 -10.49 16.79
CA GLN A 221 13.21 -11.18 17.60
C GLN A 221 13.74 -12.56 18.00
N ALA A 222 13.20 -13.15 19.07
CA ALA A 222 13.59 -14.51 19.47
C ALA A 222 13.34 -15.56 18.37
N TRP A 223 12.36 -15.31 17.50
CA TRP A 223 11.96 -16.20 16.40
C TRP A 223 12.61 -15.84 15.04
N GLY A 224 13.39 -14.76 14.96
CA GLY A 224 14.02 -14.31 13.72
C GLY A 224 14.14 -12.79 13.61
N GLY A 225 13.78 -12.23 12.45
CA GLY A 225 13.96 -10.80 12.18
C GLY A 225 12.83 -10.17 11.39
N VAL A 226 12.54 -8.91 11.70
CA VAL A 226 11.66 -8.05 10.91
C VAL A 226 12.51 -7.03 10.19
N TYR A 227 12.36 -6.94 8.87
CA TYR A 227 13.08 -6.01 8.02
C TYR A 227 12.12 -5.08 7.32
N LEU A 228 12.55 -3.84 7.19
CA LEU A 228 11.87 -2.83 6.40
C LEU A 228 12.82 -2.27 5.37
N VAL A 229 12.40 -2.28 4.10
CA VAL A 229 13.18 -1.74 3.00
C VAL A 229 12.36 -0.70 2.24
N ARG A 230 12.97 0.45 1.94
CA ARG A 230 12.37 1.45 1.06
C ARG A 230 12.45 0.99 -0.39
N TYR A 231 11.36 1.16 -1.14
CA TYR A 231 11.26 0.78 -2.53
C TYR A 231 12.30 1.48 -3.40
N GLU A 232 12.59 2.75 -3.12
CA GLU A 232 13.55 3.60 -3.83
C GLU A 232 15.00 3.12 -3.63
N SER A 233 15.28 2.44 -2.52
CA SER A 233 16.57 1.81 -2.23
C SER A 233 16.48 0.28 -2.18
N LEU A 234 15.49 -0.31 -2.88
CA LEU A 234 15.13 -1.72 -2.74
C LEU A 234 16.31 -2.67 -2.97
N GLN A 235 17.11 -2.45 -4.03
CA GLN A 235 18.24 -3.32 -4.34
C GLN A 235 19.30 -3.32 -3.22
N GLN A 236 19.58 -2.14 -2.64
CA GLN A 236 20.58 -2.00 -1.58
C GLN A 236 20.07 -2.59 -0.25
N GLY A 237 18.83 -2.25 0.13
CA GLY A 237 18.23 -2.78 1.36
C GLY A 237 17.92 -4.27 1.30
N PHE A 238 17.55 -4.81 0.14
CA PHE A 238 17.37 -6.26 -0.06
C PHE A 238 18.69 -7.00 0.12
N ARG A 239 19.78 -6.50 -0.49
CA ARG A 239 21.12 -7.04 -0.28
C ARG A 239 21.54 -7.00 1.19
N ALA A 240 21.31 -5.86 1.86
CA ALA A 240 21.57 -5.68 3.29
C ALA A 240 20.88 -6.75 4.14
N MET A 241 19.60 -6.97 3.88
CA MET A 241 18.82 -7.99 4.57
C MET A 241 19.40 -9.39 4.35
N LEU A 242 19.72 -9.76 3.11
CA LEU A 242 20.29 -11.08 2.80
C LEU A 242 21.62 -11.31 3.52
N GLU A 243 22.52 -10.32 3.51
CA GLU A 243 23.79 -10.36 4.26
C GLU A 243 23.53 -10.56 5.77
N ASP A 244 22.56 -9.83 6.33
CA ASP A 244 22.22 -9.85 7.76
C ASP A 244 21.58 -11.17 8.25
N ILE A 245 20.96 -11.94 7.34
CA ILE A 245 20.42 -13.29 7.61
C ILE A 245 21.31 -14.42 7.07
N GLY A 246 22.51 -14.11 6.57
CA GLY A 246 23.48 -15.11 6.11
C GLY A 246 23.11 -15.79 4.77
N LEU A 247 22.30 -15.14 3.94
CA LEU A 247 21.95 -15.60 2.59
C LEU A 247 22.82 -14.94 1.51
N PRO A 248 22.92 -15.53 0.29
CA PRO A 248 23.71 -14.97 -0.81
C PRO A 248 23.26 -13.56 -1.21
N ALA A 249 24.16 -12.59 -1.05
CA ALA A 249 23.91 -11.17 -1.27
C ALA A 249 23.81 -10.75 -2.76
N ASP A 250 24.16 -11.65 -3.67
CA ASP A 250 24.20 -11.44 -5.12
C ASP A 250 22.86 -11.73 -5.82
N ALA A 251 21.83 -12.11 -5.05
CA ALA A 251 20.47 -12.30 -5.55
C ALA A 251 19.96 -11.04 -6.25
N LYS A 252 19.68 -11.16 -7.55
CA LYS A 252 19.17 -10.05 -8.36
C LYS A 252 17.65 -9.97 -8.26
N LEU A 253 17.14 -8.78 -7.95
CA LEU A 253 15.71 -8.52 -8.08
C LEU A 253 15.36 -8.33 -9.55
N PRO A 254 14.37 -9.05 -10.09
CA PRO A 254 13.94 -8.83 -11.47
C PRO A 254 13.28 -7.44 -11.58
N GLN A 255 13.93 -6.53 -12.30
CA GLN A 255 13.34 -5.26 -12.70
C GLN A 255 12.31 -5.52 -13.80
N ARG A 256 11.03 -5.58 -13.45
CA ARG A 256 9.93 -5.52 -14.41
C ARG A 256 9.00 -4.37 -14.04
N ASN A 257 9.33 -3.16 -14.48
CA ASN A 257 8.41 -2.03 -14.47
C ASN A 257 7.49 -2.12 -15.69
N LEU A 258 6.42 -2.93 -15.60
CA LEU A 258 5.39 -3.04 -16.65
C LEU A 258 4.37 -1.88 -16.59
N GLY A 259 4.78 -0.67 -16.20
CA GLY A 259 3.89 0.48 -16.03
C GLY A 259 3.51 1.17 -17.34
N ALA A 260 4.42 1.23 -18.31
CA ALA A 260 4.29 2.06 -19.51
C ALA A 260 3.30 1.53 -20.58
N HIS A 261 2.80 0.30 -20.42
CA HIS A 261 1.85 -0.31 -21.37
C HIS A 261 0.42 -0.40 -20.83
N LYS A 262 0.13 0.25 -19.70
CA LYS A 262 -1.21 0.24 -19.11
C LYS A 262 -2.14 1.20 -19.86
N PRO A 263 -3.44 0.87 -20.00
CA PRO A 263 -4.43 1.80 -20.53
C PRO A 263 -4.38 3.15 -19.81
N LEU A 264 -4.59 4.24 -20.55
CA LEU A 264 -4.72 5.61 -20.01
C LEU A 264 -3.49 6.14 -19.25
N ALA A 265 -2.31 5.53 -19.47
CA ALA A 265 -1.09 5.88 -18.74
C ALA A 265 -0.61 7.32 -19.05
N ALA A 266 -0.84 7.83 -20.26
CA ALA A 266 -0.42 9.18 -20.64
C ALA A 266 -1.27 10.25 -19.94
N GLU A 267 -2.58 10.03 -19.90
CA GLU A 267 -3.59 10.86 -19.26
C GLU A 267 -3.36 10.90 -17.74
N LEU A 268 -3.11 9.74 -17.13
CA LEU A 268 -2.73 9.66 -15.71
C LEU A 268 -1.42 10.40 -15.44
N ALA A 269 -0.38 10.19 -16.25
CA ALA A 269 0.88 10.89 -16.08
C ALA A 269 0.72 12.41 -16.20
N ALA A 270 -0.17 12.89 -17.07
CA ALA A 270 -0.50 14.31 -17.18
C ALA A 270 -1.27 14.81 -15.94
N ALA A 271 -2.28 14.08 -15.47
CA ALA A 271 -3.06 14.45 -14.30
C ALA A 271 -2.20 14.56 -13.02
N PHE A 272 -1.26 13.65 -12.83
CA PHE A 272 -0.31 13.68 -11.70
C PHE A 272 0.82 14.71 -11.85
N ARG A 273 0.91 15.43 -12.97
CA ARG A 273 1.75 16.62 -13.14
C ARG A 273 0.98 17.94 -12.94
N SER A 274 -0.31 17.88 -12.61
CA SER A 274 -1.13 19.07 -12.40
C SER A 274 -0.76 19.83 -11.13
N GLN A 275 -1.19 21.10 -11.03
CA GLN A 275 -1.02 21.90 -9.81
C GLN A 275 -1.71 21.27 -8.60
N ALA A 276 -2.88 20.61 -8.80
CA ALA A 276 -3.58 19.91 -7.73
C ALA A 276 -2.73 18.74 -7.19
N ALA A 277 -2.08 17.98 -8.08
CA ALA A 277 -1.16 16.92 -7.70
C ALA A 277 0.01 17.45 -6.86
N ALA A 278 0.70 18.49 -7.34
CA ALA A 278 1.84 19.07 -6.62
C ALA A 278 1.46 19.61 -5.24
N ARG A 279 0.27 20.24 -5.11
CA ARG A 279 -0.23 20.74 -3.82
C ARG A 279 -0.59 19.61 -2.85
N LEU A 280 -1.19 18.52 -3.35
CA LEU A 280 -1.50 17.36 -2.52
C LEU A 280 -0.22 16.62 -2.09
N GLU A 281 0.73 16.44 -3.00
CA GLU A 281 2.04 15.84 -2.73
C GLU A 281 2.76 16.58 -1.59
N ALA A 282 2.77 17.92 -1.61
CA ALA A 282 3.39 18.74 -0.57
C ALA A 282 2.85 18.48 0.86
N VAL A 283 1.61 17.99 0.98
CA VAL A 283 0.98 17.66 2.26
C VAL A 283 0.85 16.15 2.51
N CYS A 284 1.31 15.30 1.59
CA CYS A 284 1.16 13.84 1.62
C CYS A 284 2.17 13.15 2.55
N HIS A 285 2.35 13.64 3.78
CA HIS A 285 3.32 13.09 4.73
C HIS A 285 2.75 13.02 6.15
N SER A 286 2.80 11.83 6.74
CA SER A 286 2.46 11.56 8.14
C SER A 286 3.72 11.38 9.00
N ARG A 287 3.55 11.28 10.31
CA ARG A 287 4.60 10.91 11.27
C ARG A 287 5.30 9.61 10.84
N ASP A 288 4.52 8.62 10.45
CA ASP A 288 5.04 7.30 10.05
C ASP A 288 5.84 7.38 8.76
N THR A 289 5.34 8.07 7.72
CA THR A 289 6.11 8.19 6.47
C THR A 289 7.39 9.00 6.66
N ARG A 290 7.38 10.00 7.56
CA ARG A 290 8.60 10.71 7.95
C ARG A 290 9.59 9.81 8.70
N ALA A 291 9.12 8.99 9.63
CA ALA A 291 9.96 8.00 10.32
C ALA A 291 10.57 6.97 9.36
N LEU A 292 9.88 6.70 8.24
CA LEU A 292 10.35 5.87 7.14
C LEU A 292 11.32 6.58 6.20
N GLY A 293 11.67 7.85 6.45
CA GLY A 293 12.63 8.61 5.64
C GLY A 293 12.03 9.26 4.39
N TYR A 294 10.72 9.53 4.38
CA TYR A 294 10.04 10.33 3.35
C TYR A 294 9.63 11.69 3.93
N PRO A 295 10.56 12.66 4.00
CA PRO A 295 10.25 14.02 4.47
C PRO A 295 9.29 14.72 3.50
N ALA A 296 8.59 15.75 3.99
CA ALA A 296 7.84 16.63 3.11
C ALA A 296 8.79 17.33 2.12
N PRO A 297 8.33 17.65 0.90
CA PRO A 297 9.10 18.46 -0.03
C PRO A 297 9.46 19.80 0.62
N VAL A 298 10.70 20.24 0.45
CA VAL A 298 11.18 21.57 0.88
C VAL A 298 10.72 22.62 -0.11
#